data_AF-A0A3E0WEZ4-F1
#
_entry.id   AF-A0A3E0WEZ4-F1
#
_cell.length_a   1.000
_cell.length_b   1.000
_cell.length_c   1.000
_cell.angle_alpha   90.00
_cell.angle_beta   90.00
_cell.angle_gamma   90.00
#
_symmetry.space_group_name_H-M   'P 1'
#
loop_
_entity.id
_entity.type
_entity.pdbx_description
1 polymer ?
#
loop_
_entity_poly.entity_id
_entity_poly.type
_entity_poly.pdbx_seq_one_letter_code
_entity_poly.pdbx_strand_id
1 'polypeptide(L)'
;MRGRRKAVSGTTKAGMGRTGHLRFVNRGAGDVLNQIQQQNVPGIDRPFRQINPEHPPNAAVVEHMSSMRICTGTDCSEIADALRNVAGEGRILRVTGQGGGDLRLLEHGRVDSGFRYHEVFTDGRYVYDPRLNDTPVPEGDWIRMIQGLNPGALIE
;
A
#
# COMPACT_ATOMS: atom_id res chain seq x y z
N MET A 1 13.20 58.67 -49.03
CA MET A 1 14.52 58.01 -48.94
C MET A 1 14.33 56.51 -49.05
N ARG A 2 15.13 55.85 -49.89
CA ARG A 2 15.09 54.41 -50.17
C ARG A 2 15.85 53.64 -49.08
N GLY A 3 15.33 52.50 -48.65
CA GLY A 3 16.06 51.51 -47.85
C GLY A 3 15.57 50.11 -48.19
N ARG A 4 16.42 49.33 -48.87
CA ARG A 4 16.16 47.99 -49.40
C ARG A 4 16.43 46.89 -48.36
N ARG A 5 15.54 45.89 -48.36
CA ARG A 5 15.75 44.41 -48.30
C ARG A 5 16.74 43.81 -47.28
N LYS A 6 16.23 42.86 -46.50
CA LYS A 6 16.83 41.52 -46.37
C LYS A 6 15.72 40.46 -46.30
N ALA A 7 15.89 39.40 -47.09
CA ALA A 7 15.13 38.15 -47.03
C ALA A 7 16.14 37.01 -46.82
N VAL A 8 15.82 36.07 -45.92
CA VAL A 8 16.32 34.68 -45.84
C VAL A 8 15.22 33.94 -45.04
N SER A 9 14.33 33.17 -45.68
CA SER A 9 14.44 31.74 -46.06
C SER A 9 14.51 30.79 -44.85
N GLY A 10 13.55 29.86 -44.76
CA GLY A 10 13.59 28.75 -43.80
C GLY A 10 12.24 28.13 -43.48
N THR A 11 11.61 27.48 -44.46
CA THR A 11 10.58 26.45 -44.23
C THR A 11 11.21 25.19 -43.65
N THR A 12 10.68 24.66 -42.54
CA THR A 12 10.47 23.22 -42.36
C THR A 12 9.48 22.93 -41.23
N LYS A 13 8.50 22.11 -41.57
CA LYS A 13 7.48 21.49 -40.73
C LYS A 13 7.98 20.08 -40.40
N ALA A 14 7.99 19.68 -39.13
CA ALA A 14 7.84 18.30 -38.63
C ALA A 14 8.34 18.23 -37.18
N GLY A 15 7.62 17.53 -36.31
CA GLY A 15 8.18 17.17 -35.00
C GLY A 15 7.14 16.96 -33.92
N MET A 16 6.45 15.82 -34.00
CA MET A 16 5.65 15.22 -32.95
C MET A 16 6.43 15.24 -31.60
N GLY A 17 5.87 15.90 -30.58
CA GLY A 17 6.42 15.91 -29.22
C GLY A 17 5.29 15.67 -28.23
N ARG A 18 4.98 14.40 -27.98
CA ARG A 18 4.09 13.97 -26.90
C ARG A 18 4.79 14.23 -25.58
N THR A 19 4.65 15.41 -25.01
CA THR A 19 5.01 15.64 -23.61
C THR A 19 3.84 15.15 -22.77
N GLY A 20 3.75 13.82 -22.62
CA GLY A 20 3.00 13.21 -21.54
C GLY A 20 3.58 13.74 -20.24
N HIS A 21 2.91 14.73 -19.65
CA HIS A 21 3.18 15.16 -18.31
C HIS A 21 2.75 14.01 -17.41
N LEU A 22 3.67 13.08 -17.19
CA LEU A 22 3.54 12.01 -16.21
C LEU A 22 3.48 12.72 -14.86
N ARG A 23 2.28 13.13 -14.46
CA ARG A 23 2.00 13.54 -13.10
C ARG A 23 2.31 12.29 -12.27
N PHE A 24 3.42 12.33 -11.55
CA PHE A 24 3.60 11.52 -10.36
C PHE A 24 2.42 11.86 -9.46
N VAL A 25 1.36 11.07 -9.57
CA VAL A 25 0.28 11.09 -8.60
C VAL A 25 0.92 10.67 -7.29
N ASN A 26 1.06 11.65 -6.41
CA ASN A 26 1.26 11.46 -4.99
C ASN A 26 0.09 10.58 -4.53
N ARG A 27 0.31 9.26 -4.54
CA ARG A 27 -0.70 8.25 -4.27
C ARG A 27 -0.86 8.23 -2.76
N GLY A 28 -1.66 9.17 -2.26
CA GLY A 28 -1.95 9.27 -0.84
C GLY A 28 -2.72 8.03 -0.41
N ALA A 29 -2.53 7.60 0.84
CA ALA A 29 -3.27 6.51 1.49
C ALA A 29 -4.81 6.59 1.31
N GLY A 30 -5.35 7.77 0.99
CA GLY A 30 -6.76 7.99 0.67
C GLY A 30 -7.24 7.36 -0.64
N ASP A 31 -6.37 7.15 -1.63
CA ASP A 31 -6.79 6.67 -2.96
C ASP A 31 -7.14 5.16 -2.94
N VAL A 32 -6.36 4.36 -2.21
CA VAL A 32 -6.60 2.90 -2.08
C VAL A 32 -7.85 2.63 -1.24
N LEU A 33 -8.05 3.37 -0.14
CA LEU A 33 -9.23 3.24 0.72
C LEU A 33 -10.53 3.61 0.00
N ASN A 34 -10.52 4.67 -0.81
CA ASN A 34 -11.68 5.07 -1.60
C ASN A 34 -12.09 4.00 -2.62
N GLN A 35 -11.15 3.24 -3.15
CA GLN A 35 -11.44 2.15 -4.10
C GLN A 35 -11.98 0.90 -3.39
N ILE A 36 -11.51 0.60 -2.17
CA ILE A 36 -12.01 -0.49 -1.32
C ILE A 36 -13.44 -0.22 -0.85
N GLN A 37 -13.78 1.03 -0.52
CA GLN A 37 -15.16 1.40 -0.15
C GLN A 37 -16.17 1.15 -1.28
N GLN A 38 -15.72 1.14 -2.53
CA GLN A 38 -16.59 0.81 -3.67
C GLN A 38 -16.86 -0.71 -3.81
N GLN A 39 -16.10 -1.55 -3.11
CA GLN A 39 -16.18 -3.02 -3.22
C GLN A 39 -16.95 -3.73 -2.09
N ASN A 40 -17.59 -3.01 -1.15
CA ASN A 40 -18.38 -3.62 -0.04
C ASN A 40 -17.66 -4.79 0.64
N VAL A 41 -16.39 -4.59 1.02
CA VAL A 41 -15.57 -5.64 1.63
C VAL A 41 -16.01 -5.90 3.08
N PRO A 42 -16.39 -7.14 3.45
CA PRO A 42 -16.73 -7.47 4.84
C PRO A 42 -15.61 -7.08 5.82
N GLY A 43 -15.95 -6.40 6.91
CA GLY A 43 -14.99 -5.87 7.89
C GLY A 43 -14.44 -4.47 7.56
N ILE A 44 -14.77 -3.91 6.38
CA ILE A 44 -14.41 -2.55 5.94
C ILE A 44 -15.70 -1.78 5.62
N ASP A 45 -16.55 -1.64 6.65
CA ASP A 45 -17.77 -0.82 6.65
C ASP A 45 -17.49 0.69 6.74
N ARG A 46 -16.25 1.05 7.10
CA ARG A 46 -15.73 2.41 7.15
C ARG A 46 -14.24 2.42 6.78
N PRO A 47 -13.67 3.54 6.31
CA PRO A 47 -12.24 3.63 6.05
C PRO A 47 -11.44 3.32 7.31
N PHE A 48 -10.17 2.92 7.12
CA PHE A 48 -9.24 2.86 8.25
C PHE A 48 -9.12 4.25 8.88
N ARG A 49 -9.02 4.25 10.21
CA ARG A 49 -8.74 5.46 10.99
C ARG A 49 -7.42 6.06 10.49
N GLN A 50 -7.41 7.39 10.45
CA GLN A 50 -6.20 8.13 10.13
C GLN A 50 -5.15 7.92 11.24
N ILE A 51 -3.88 8.12 10.88
CA ILE A 51 -2.76 8.12 11.82
C ILE A 51 -3.05 9.11 12.95
N ASN A 52 -2.79 8.69 14.19
CA ASN A 52 -2.87 9.58 15.34
C ASN A 52 -1.60 10.44 15.41
N PRO A 53 -1.67 11.79 15.29
CA PRO A 53 -0.50 12.65 15.38
C PRO A 53 0.21 12.62 16.75
N GLU A 54 -0.50 12.30 17.83
CA GLU A 54 0.08 12.18 19.18
C GLU A 54 0.81 10.85 19.38
N HIS A 55 0.52 9.87 18.53
CA HIS A 55 1.13 8.54 18.54
C HIS A 55 1.46 8.13 17.10
N PRO A 56 2.44 8.78 16.45
CA PRO A 56 2.77 8.50 15.06
C PRO A 56 3.41 7.11 14.92
N PRO A 57 3.33 6.49 13.72
CA PRO A 57 4.03 5.26 13.41
C PRO A 57 5.55 5.47 13.44
N ASN A 58 6.30 4.39 13.58
CA ASN A 58 7.76 4.41 13.56
C ASN A 58 8.26 4.82 12.17
N ALA A 59 8.84 6.03 12.07
CA ALA A 59 9.27 6.61 10.80
C ALA A 59 10.29 5.75 10.04
N ALA A 60 11.21 5.09 10.74
CA ALA A 60 12.21 4.23 10.10
C ALA A 60 11.56 2.99 9.47
N VAL A 61 10.55 2.41 10.14
CA VAL A 61 9.78 1.27 9.60
C VAL A 61 8.94 1.70 8.41
N VAL A 62 8.30 2.87 8.48
CA VAL A 62 7.53 3.43 7.34
C VAL A 62 8.43 3.68 6.13
N GLU A 63 9.57 4.33 6.33
CA GLU A 63 10.54 4.57 5.26
C GLU A 63 11.02 3.26 4.65
N HIS A 64 11.39 2.28 5.48
CA HIS A 64 11.83 0.97 5.00
C HIS A 64 10.73 0.26 4.20
N MET A 65 9.52 0.16 4.76
CA MET A 65 8.34 -0.42 4.11
C MET A 65 8.08 0.18 2.73
N SER A 66 8.14 1.51 2.61
CA SER A 66 7.92 2.23 1.35
C SER A 66 9.02 1.99 0.30
N SER A 67 10.23 1.65 0.75
CA SER A 67 11.39 1.40 -0.11
C SER A 67 11.49 -0.06 -0.61
N MET A 68 10.71 -0.97 -0.01
CA MET A 68 10.78 -2.39 -0.33
C MET A 68 10.34 -2.66 -1.78
N ARG A 69 11.13 -3.48 -2.48
CA ARG A 69 10.73 -4.03 -3.78
C ARG A 69 10.12 -5.42 -3.57
N ILE A 70 8.80 -5.45 -3.40
CA ILE A 70 8.06 -6.68 -3.17
C ILE A 70 7.66 -7.29 -4.50
N CYS A 71 8.14 -8.52 -4.74
CA CYS A 71 7.79 -9.30 -5.91
C CYS A 71 6.71 -10.33 -5.53
N THR A 72 6.07 -10.93 -6.53
CA THR A 72 5.04 -11.97 -6.33
C THR A 72 5.53 -13.22 -5.60
N GLY A 73 6.86 -13.42 -5.50
CA GLY A 73 7.47 -14.56 -4.81
C GLY A 73 8.01 -14.26 -3.41
N THR A 74 8.00 -13.00 -2.96
CA THR A 74 8.43 -12.66 -1.59
C THR A 74 7.45 -13.26 -0.60
N ASP A 75 7.90 -13.85 0.51
CA ASP A 75 6.94 -14.33 1.53
C ASP A 75 6.49 -13.17 2.44
N CYS A 76 5.26 -13.25 2.94
CA CYS A 76 4.76 -12.33 3.96
C CYS A 76 5.61 -12.38 5.24
N SER A 77 6.08 -13.57 5.62
CA SER A 77 7.00 -13.78 6.75
C SER A 77 8.31 -13.00 6.58
N GLU A 78 8.91 -13.03 5.39
CA GLU A 78 10.15 -12.32 5.06
C GLU A 78 9.96 -10.80 5.15
N ILE A 79 8.83 -10.28 4.68
CA ILE A 79 8.49 -8.85 4.79
C ILE A 79 8.33 -8.46 6.26
N ALA A 80 7.58 -9.27 7.02
CA ALA A 80 7.29 -9.00 8.42
C ALA A 80 8.57 -9.01 9.28
N ASP A 81 9.47 -9.97 9.05
CA ASP A 81 10.77 -10.04 9.73
C ASP A 81 11.68 -8.87 9.33
N ALA A 82 11.72 -8.47 8.06
CA ALA A 82 12.50 -7.32 7.63
C ALA A 82 12.04 -6.03 8.33
N LEU A 83 10.73 -5.80 8.44
CA LEU A 83 10.15 -4.66 9.15
C LEU A 83 10.47 -4.71 10.66
N ARG A 84 10.32 -5.88 11.28
CA ARG A 84 10.63 -6.09 12.70
C ARG A 84 12.11 -5.79 13.01
N ASN A 85 13.02 -6.20 12.14
CA ASN A 85 14.46 -5.96 12.32
C ASN A 85 14.80 -4.46 12.30
N VAL A 86 14.07 -3.66 11.52
CA VAL A 86 14.22 -2.19 11.51
C VAL A 86 13.60 -1.56 12.75
N ALA A 87 12.47 -2.07 13.22
CA ALA A 87 11.76 -1.53 14.37
C ALA A 87 12.53 -1.73 15.69
N GLY A 88 13.22 -2.86 15.84
CA GLY A 88 13.91 -3.26 17.07
C GLY A 88 12.98 -3.78 18.18
N GLU A 89 11.74 -3.31 18.24
CA GLU A 89 10.68 -3.77 19.15
C GLU A 89 9.37 -4.07 18.40
N GLY A 90 8.43 -4.71 19.08
CA GLY A 90 7.16 -5.17 18.50
C GLY A 90 7.10 -6.68 18.28
N ARG A 91 6.10 -7.14 17.53
CA ARG A 91 5.86 -8.57 17.28
C ARG A 91 5.33 -8.82 15.88
N ILE A 92 5.44 -10.07 15.44
CA ILE A 92 4.75 -10.55 14.24
C ILE A 92 3.35 -10.99 14.67
N LEU A 93 2.33 -10.55 13.95
CA LEU A 93 1.00 -11.12 14.01
C LEU A 93 0.87 -12.15 12.91
N ARG A 94 0.58 -13.39 13.28
CA ARG A 94 0.26 -14.46 12.36
C ARG A 94 -1.25 -14.64 12.33
N VAL A 95 -1.82 -14.62 11.14
CA VAL A 95 -3.22 -15.00 10.93
C VAL A 95 -3.32 -16.30 10.15
N THR A 96 -4.20 -17.18 10.61
CA THR A 96 -4.54 -18.42 9.92
C THR A 96 -6.06 -18.54 9.71
N GLY A 97 -6.45 -19.10 8.57
CA GLY A 97 -7.83 -19.52 8.32
C GLY A 97 -8.16 -20.81 9.08
N GLN A 98 -9.41 -21.28 8.98
CA GLN A 98 -9.86 -22.46 9.72
C GLN A 98 -9.49 -23.78 9.02
N GLY A 99 -9.30 -23.74 7.70
CA GLY A 99 -9.12 -24.91 6.83
C GLY A 99 -7.74 -25.05 6.20
N GLY A 100 -6.75 -24.23 6.61
CA GLY A 100 -5.35 -24.35 6.14
C GLY A 100 -5.10 -23.87 4.69
N GLY A 101 -6.04 -23.14 4.12
CA GLY A 101 -5.99 -22.60 2.74
C GLY A 101 -7.19 -21.73 2.37
N ASP A 102 -7.99 -21.34 3.35
CA ASP A 102 -9.25 -20.63 3.24
C ASP A 102 -9.13 -19.15 3.61
N LEU A 103 -7.92 -18.71 3.99
CA LEU A 103 -7.67 -17.32 4.35
C LEU A 103 -7.83 -16.41 3.12
N ARG A 104 -8.55 -15.32 3.32
CA ARG A 104 -8.80 -14.24 2.37
C ARG A 104 -8.09 -12.98 2.86
N LEU A 105 -7.38 -12.32 1.97
CA LEU A 105 -6.58 -11.14 2.31
C LEU A 105 -6.92 -10.02 1.33
N LEU A 106 -6.87 -8.78 1.82
CA LEU A 106 -6.93 -7.61 0.97
C LEU A 106 -5.50 -7.18 0.63
N GLU A 107 -5.06 -7.51 -0.58
CA GLU A 107 -3.74 -7.15 -1.08
C GLU A 107 -3.89 -6.37 -2.39
N HIS A 108 -3.12 -5.30 -2.55
CA HIS A 108 -3.10 -4.44 -3.75
C HIS A 108 -4.49 -3.96 -4.19
N GLY A 109 -5.36 -3.69 -3.21
CA GLY A 109 -6.72 -3.17 -3.44
C GLY A 109 -7.75 -4.21 -3.90
N ARG A 110 -7.44 -5.51 -3.82
CA ARG A 110 -8.38 -6.60 -4.14
C ARG A 110 -8.36 -7.70 -3.07
N VAL A 111 -9.51 -8.36 -2.89
CA VAL A 111 -9.59 -9.51 -1.99
C VAL A 111 -9.15 -10.77 -2.75
N ASP A 112 -7.99 -11.29 -2.39
CA ASP A 112 -7.48 -12.56 -2.87
C ASP A 112 -7.77 -13.68 -1.84
N SER A 113 -7.73 -14.94 -2.27
CA SER A 113 -8.06 -16.12 -1.45
C SER A 113 -7.09 -17.27 -1.71
N GLY A 114 -7.07 -18.28 -0.83
CA GLY A 114 -6.21 -19.46 -1.00
C GLY A 114 -4.96 -19.44 -0.13
N PHE A 115 -4.85 -18.46 0.76
CA PHE A 115 -3.70 -18.32 1.66
C PHE A 115 -3.81 -19.32 2.81
N ARG A 116 -2.66 -19.88 3.22
CA ARG A 116 -2.60 -20.75 4.41
C ARG A 116 -2.45 -19.93 5.68
N TYR A 117 -1.68 -18.86 5.59
CA TYR A 117 -1.42 -17.90 6.64
C TYR A 117 -1.05 -16.56 6.03
N HIS A 118 -1.04 -15.52 6.85
CA HIS A 118 -0.40 -14.24 6.56
C HIS A 118 0.34 -13.78 7.81
N GLU A 119 1.50 -13.17 7.62
CA GLU A 119 2.30 -12.61 8.70
C GLU A 119 2.56 -11.13 8.43
N VAL A 120 2.35 -10.32 9.47
CA VAL A 120 2.55 -8.87 9.43
C VAL A 120 3.28 -8.40 10.67
N PHE A 121 4.08 -7.36 10.54
CA PHE A 121 4.73 -6.73 11.69
C PHE A 121 3.77 -5.72 12.36
N THR A 122 3.72 -5.73 13.69
CA THR A 122 3.08 -4.68 14.50
C THR A 122 4.02 -4.16 15.59
N ASP A 123 3.99 -2.85 15.82
CA ASP A 123 4.60 -2.20 16.99
C ASP A 123 3.66 -2.19 18.22
N GLY A 124 2.48 -2.82 18.10
CA GLY A 124 1.41 -2.82 19.11
C GLY A 124 0.39 -1.70 18.95
N ARG A 125 0.59 -0.78 17.99
CA ARG A 125 -0.36 0.29 17.63
C ARG A 125 -0.75 0.24 16.17
N TYR A 126 0.22 -0.02 15.30
CA TYR A 126 0.04 -0.05 13.85
C TYR A 126 0.56 -1.37 13.28
N VAL A 127 -0.17 -1.88 12.29
CA VAL A 127 0.26 -2.94 11.40
C VAL A 127 0.93 -2.32 10.18
N TYR A 128 2.11 -2.83 9.86
CA TYR A 128 2.93 -2.44 8.72
C TYR A 128 2.85 -3.55 7.68
N ASP A 129 1.99 -3.37 6.67
CA ASP A 129 1.75 -4.34 5.61
C ASP A 129 1.74 -3.64 4.24
N PRO A 130 2.87 -3.65 3.51
CA PRO A 130 3.00 -2.98 2.22
C PRO A 130 2.17 -3.61 1.09
N ARG A 131 1.63 -4.82 1.27
CA ARG A 131 0.68 -5.39 0.30
C ARG A 131 -0.72 -4.86 0.52
N LEU A 132 -1.08 -4.56 1.76
CA LEU A 132 -2.35 -3.94 2.11
C LEU A 132 -2.37 -2.44 1.76
N ASN A 133 -1.40 -1.68 2.27
CA ASN A 133 -1.37 -0.22 2.15
C ASN A 133 0.05 0.34 2.33
N ASP A 134 0.36 1.41 1.59
CA ASP A 134 1.65 2.12 1.70
C ASP A 134 1.77 2.91 3.03
N THR A 135 0.66 3.06 3.76
CA THR A 135 0.61 3.69 5.09
C THR A 135 0.20 2.68 6.16
N PRO A 136 0.84 2.68 7.34
CA PRO A 136 0.49 1.76 8.42
C PRO A 136 -0.97 1.89 8.85
N VAL A 137 -1.58 0.77 9.17
CA VAL A 137 -3.00 0.69 9.55
C VAL A 137 -3.09 0.50 11.06
N PRO A 138 -3.94 1.23 11.79
CA PRO A 138 -4.16 0.98 13.21
C PRO A 138 -4.51 -0.50 13.47
N GLU A 139 -3.84 -1.14 14.44
CA GLU A 139 -3.91 -2.60 14.67
C GLU A 139 -5.37 -3.08 14.82
N GLY A 140 -6.18 -2.35 15.59
CA GLY A 140 -7.59 -2.68 15.76
C GLY A 140 -8.43 -2.61 14.47
N ASP A 141 -8.05 -1.76 13.51
CA ASP A 141 -8.75 -1.68 12.21
C ASP A 141 -8.35 -2.82 11.30
N TRP A 142 -7.07 -3.21 11.33
CA TRP A 142 -6.57 -4.38 10.63
C TRP A 142 -7.21 -5.67 11.16
N ILE A 143 -7.27 -5.84 12.49
CA ILE A 143 -7.92 -7.01 13.13
C ILE A 143 -9.38 -7.10 12.71
N ARG A 144 -10.11 -5.97 12.75
CA ARG A 144 -11.51 -5.92 12.35
C ARG A 144 -11.71 -6.29 10.88
N MET A 145 -10.84 -5.81 9.99
CA MET A 145 -10.86 -6.20 8.58
C MET A 145 -10.66 -7.70 8.42
N ILE A 146 -9.61 -8.26 9.04
CA ILE A 146 -9.28 -9.68 8.95
C ILE A 146 -10.42 -10.56 9.46
N GLN A 147 -10.99 -10.22 10.61
CA GLN A 147 -12.11 -10.95 11.20
C GLN A 147 -13.41 -10.82 10.38
N GLY A 148 -13.62 -9.68 9.70
CA GLY A 148 -14.75 -9.50 8.80
C GLY A 148 -14.62 -10.32 7.52
N LEU A 149 -13.41 -10.37 6.94
CA LEU A 149 -13.10 -11.19 5.76
C LEU A 149 -13.11 -12.69 6.08
N ASN A 150 -12.66 -13.04 7.28
CA ASN A 150 -12.44 -14.42 7.72
C ASN A 150 -13.03 -14.62 9.12
N PRO A 151 -14.36 -14.80 9.24
CA PRO A 151 -14.99 -15.09 10.52
C PRO A 151 -14.37 -16.34 11.17
N GLY A 152 -13.85 -16.20 12.38
CA GLY A 152 -13.22 -17.30 13.12
C GLY A 152 -11.75 -17.55 12.78
N ALA A 153 -11.10 -16.68 11.99
CA ALA A 153 -9.65 -16.69 11.84
C ALA A 153 -8.94 -16.49 13.18
N LEU A 154 -7.84 -17.20 13.37
CA LEU A 154 -6.99 -17.08 14.55
C LEU A 154 -5.90 -16.05 14.26
N ILE A 155 -5.70 -15.12 15.18
CA ILE A 155 -4.64 -14.10 15.14
C ILE A 155 -3.79 -14.28 16.40
N GLU A 156 -2.52 -14.60 16.22
CA GLU A 156 -1.56 -14.90 17.30
C GLU A 156 -0.27 -14.07 17.18
#